data_AF-A0A285V1W5-F1
#
_entry.id   AF-A0A285V1W5-F1
#
_cell.length_a   1.000
_cell.length_b   1.000
_cell.length_c   1.000
_cell.angle_alpha   90.00
_cell.angle_beta   90.00
_cell.angle_gamma   90.00
#
_symmetry.space_group_name_H-M   'P 1'
#
loop_
_entity.id
_entity.type
_entity.pdbx_description
1 polymer ?
#
loop_
_entity_poly.entity_id
_entity_poly.type
_entity_poly.pdbx_seq_one_letter_code
_entity_poly.pdbx_strand_id
1 'polypeptide(L)'
;MKVNRVVLFSLPVAMMVATVFTMTGMETWLSGFGQTEAAKIVLGRAGIAAPYVAAAALALVLLFATAGSASICAAGVGAAIGNAVVILIACVREGGRLAELSSQVPAGQSALSYLDPSTMIGAAAAFMSGCFAIRVAMVGNAAFARATPTRITGKRALHGEADWMKLTEAEKLFPGSGGIVVGERYRVDRDSVAGVSFRADNGETWGAGGKSPLLCFDGSFGSSHGIVFAGSGGFKTTSVTIPTALKWGGSLVVLDPSNEVAPMVSKHREEAGRRVRILDPRKPATGFNALDWVGQYGGTKEEDIASVASWIMSDSGRASGVRDDFFRASGLQLLTAIIADVCLSGHTPTERQTLRQVRENLSEPEPKLRQRLQDIYDNSGSDFVKENVAAFVNMTPETFSGVYANAIKETHWLSYQNYAAVVSGSTFRTDDIASGKTDVFINIDLKTLETHAGLARVVIGSFLNAIYNRDGAMEGRALFLLDEIARLGYMRILETARDAGRKYGITLTMIYQSIGQLRETYGGRDASSKWFESASWISFAAINDPETADYISRRCGMTTVEIDQVSRSFQSRGSSRTRSKQLAARPLIQPHEVLRMRADEQIVFTAGNPPLRCGRAIWFRRKDMTTCVKLSRF
;
A
#
# COMPACT_ATOMS: atom_id res chain seq x y z
N MET A 1 16.87 21.53 -13.02
CA MET A 1 15.68 20.85 -13.62
C MET A 1 14.51 21.77 -13.95
N LYS A 2 14.29 22.92 -13.27
CA LYS A 2 13.31 23.95 -13.72
C LYS A 2 13.47 24.39 -15.19
N VAL A 3 14.71 24.37 -15.70
CA VAL A 3 15.05 24.74 -17.09
C VAL A 3 14.33 23.85 -18.12
N ASN A 4 14.30 22.52 -17.95
CA ASN A 4 13.64 21.64 -18.93
C ASN A 4 12.13 21.91 -19.02
N ARG A 5 11.49 22.20 -17.89
CA ARG A 5 10.06 22.52 -17.87
C ARG A 5 9.76 23.87 -18.54
N VAL A 6 10.61 24.87 -18.32
CA VAL A 6 10.50 26.17 -18.96
C VAL A 6 10.74 26.05 -20.47
N VAL A 7 11.78 25.31 -20.89
CA VAL A 7 12.09 25.07 -22.30
C VAL A 7 10.94 24.32 -22.98
N LEU A 8 10.42 23.24 -22.38
CA LEU A 8 9.31 22.49 -22.96
C LEU A 8 8.01 23.30 -23.04
N PHE A 9 7.82 24.27 -22.15
CA PHE A 9 6.71 25.22 -22.22
C PHE A 9 6.91 26.29 -23.31
N SER A 10 8.10 26.90 -23.40
CA SER A 10 8.34 28.03 -24.30
C SER A 10 8.65 27.63 -25.74
N LEU A 11 9.25 26.46 -25.95
CA LEU A 11 9.70 26.00 -27.26
C LEU A 11 8.55 25.82 -28.26
N PRO A 12 7.40 25.19 -27.93
CA PRO A 12 6.27 25.09 -28.85
C PRO A 12 5.74 26.46 -29.27
N VAL A 13 5.59 27.40 -28.32
CA VAL A 13 5.11 28.75 -28.59
C VAL A 13 6.06 29.47 -29.56
N ALA A 14 7.35 29.49 -29.24
CA ALA A 14 8.36 30.18 -30.03
C ALA A 14 8.47 29.61 -31.46
N MET A 15 8.51 28.29 -31.59
CA MET A 15 8.62 27.64 -32.90
C MET A 15 7.38 27.85 -33.76
N MET A 16 6.18 27.71 -33.20
CA MET A 16 4.94 27.92 -33.96
C MET A 16 4.81 29.36 -34.46
N VAL A 17 5.10 30.34 -33.59
CA VAL A 17 5.06 31.76 -33.97
C VAL A 17 6.10 32.05 -35.04
N ALA A 18 7.34 31.56 -34.88
CA ALA A 18 8.38 31.69 -35.89
C ALA A 18 7.95 31.10 -37.24
N THR A 19 7.34 29.91 -37.26
CA THR A 19 6.83 29.26 -38.49
C THR A 19 5.78 30.12 -39.20
N VAL A 20 4.84 30.72 -38.47
CA VAL A 20 3.83 31.58 -39.09
C VAL A 20 4.48 32.79 -39.76
N PHE A 21 5.46 33.43 -39.11
CA PHE A 21 6.15 34.59 -39.68
C PHE A 21 7.07 34.23 -40.85
N THR A 22 7.86 33.15 -40.75
CA THR A 22 8.80 32.74 -41.81
C THR A 22 8.10 32.24 -43.07
N MET A 23 6.90 31.67 -42.94
CA MET A 23 6.12 31.18 -44.07
C MET A 23 5.13 32.21 -44.62
N THR A 24 5.12 33.44 -44.09
CA THR A 24 4.28 34.53 -44.64
C THR A 24 4.78 34.92 -46.03
N GLY A 25 3.89 35.08 -47.01
CA GLY A 25 4.25 35.38 -48.40
C GLY A 25 4.41 34.14 -49.28
N MET A 26 4.30 32.93 -48.71
CA MET A 26 4.44 31.66 -49.44
C MET A 26 3.36 31.46 -50.52
N GLU A 27 2.23 32.15 -50.42
CA GLU A 27 1.19 32.23 -51.44
C GLU A 27 1.69 32.75 -52.79
N THR A 28 2.61 33.73 -52.79
CA THR A 28 3.21 34.26 -54.03
C THR A 28 4.14 33.27 -54.70
N TRP A 29 4.93 32.56 -53.89
CA TRP A 29 5.87 31.55 -54.35
C TRP A 29 5.14 30.30 -54.87
N LEU A 30 4.16 29.79 -54.12
CA LEU A 30 3.36 28.62 -54.52
C LEU A 30 2.51 28.90 -55.75
N SER A 31 1.91 30.09 -55.84
CA SER A 31 1.16 30.49 -57.04
C SER A 31 2.04 30.51 -58.30
N GLY A 32 3.36 30.68 -58.18
CA GLY A 32 4.30 30.66 -59.32
C GLY A 32 4.41 29.30 -60.02
N PHE A 33 4.08 28.20 -59.34
CA PHE A 33 4.14 26.84 -59.90
C PHE A 33 2.88 26.45 -60.70
N GLY A 34 1.83 27.27 -60.69
CA GLY A 34 0.61 27.01 -61.45
C GLY A 34 0.79 27.28 -62.94
N GLN A 35 0.62 26.25 -63.78
CA GLN A 35 0.68 26.40 -65.25
C GLN A 35 -0.62 26.92 -65.87
N THR A 36 -1.73 26.88 -65.13
CA THR A 36 -3.04 27.44 -65.52
C THR A 36 -3.52 28.45 -64.48
N GLU A 37 -4.37 29.39 -64.89
CA GLU A 37 -4.90 30.42 -63.99
C GLU A 37 -5.66 29.83 -62.80
N ALA A 38 -6.45 28.76 -63.04
CA ALA A 38 -7.09 27.99 -61.99
C ALA A 38 -6.07 27.33 -61.03
N ALA A 39 -4.96 26.79 -61.55
CA ALA A 39 -3.92 26.19 -60.72
C ALA A 39 -3.18 27.25 -59.87
N LYS A 40 -2.94 28.45 -60.41
CA LYS A 40 -2.34 29.56 -59.67
C LYS A 40 -3.20 29.99 -58.49
N ILE A 41 -4.52 30.12 -58.68
CA ILE A 41 -5.47 30.47 -57.62
C ILE A 41 -5.50 29.39 -56.52
N VAL A 42 -5.54 28.11 -56.89
CA VAL A 42 -5.56 27.00 -55.93
C VAL A 42 -4.25 26.94 -55.13
N LEU A 43 -3.10 27.11 -55.77
CA LEU A 43 -1.80 27.08 -55.11
C LEU A 43 -1.56 28.32 -54.23
N GLY A 44 -2.02 29.50 -54.66
CA GLY A 44 -2.02 30.70 -53.84
C GLY A 44 -2.87 30.54 -52.57
N ARG A 45 -4.09 30.00 -52.72
CA ARG A 45 -4.96 29.63 -51.59
C ARG A 45 -4.31 28.62 -50.66
N ALA A 46 -3.58 27.65 -51.17
CA ALA A 46 -2.83 26.70 -50.36
C ALA A 46 -1.71 27.41 -49.57
N GLY A 47 -1.02 28.37 -50.18
CA GLY A 47 0.02 29.16 -49.52
C GLY A 47 -0.49 30.08 -48.40
N ILE A 48 -1.72 30.61 -48.50
CA ILE A 48 -2.35 31.37 -47.42
C ILE A 48 -2.63 30.48 -46.20
N ALA A 49 -3.07 29.24 -46.42
CA ALA A 49 -3.33 28.28 -45.34
C ALA A 49 -2.04 27.67 -44.75
N ALA A 50 -0.98 27.54 -45.56
CA ALA A 50 0.27 26.87 -45.23
C ALA A 50 0.93 27.29 -43.89
N PRO A 51 1.12 28.58 -43.56
CA PRO A 51 1.76 28.99 -42.31
C PRO A 51 1.02 28.48 -41.07
N TYR A 52 -0.31 28.54 -41.08
CA TYR A 52 -1.14 28.12 -39.95
C TYR A 52 -1.18 26.59 -39.84
N VAL A 53 -1.31 25.88 -40.96
CA VAL A 53 -1.30 24.41 -40.99
C VAL A 53 0.06 23.86 -40.58
N ALA A 54 1.16 24.47 -41.04
CA ALA A 54 2.51 24.07 -40.68
C ALA A 54 2.79 24.29 -39.18
N ALA A 55 2.37 25.43 -38.62
CA ALA A 55 2.48 25.68 -37.19
C ALA A 55 1.65 24.68 -36.36
N ALA A 56 0.41 24.38 -36.78
CA ALA A 56 -0.44 23.37 -36.14
C ALA A 56 0.18 21.96 -36.19
N ALA A 57 0.79 21.58 -37.32
CA ALA A 57 1.50 20.32 -37.51
C ALA A 57 2.76 20.25 -36.64
N LEU A 58 3.54 21.32 -36.57
CA LEU A 58 4.74 21.42 -35.73
C LEU A 58 4.41 21.25 -34.24
N ALA A 59 3.30 21.83 -33.78
CA ALA A 59 2.79 21.63 -32.43
C ALA A 59 2.56 20.14 -32.14
N LEU A 60 1.90 19.43 -33.07
CA LEU A 60 1.68 17.99 -32.93
C LEU A 60 3.00 17.21 -32.92
N VAL A 61 3.93 17.51 -33.85
CA VAL A 61 5.24 16.86 -33.91
C VAL A 61 5.99 17.02 -32.59
N LEU A 62 6.01 18.22 -32.00
CA LEU A 62 6.66 18.47 -30.71
C LEU A 62 5.98 17.72 -29.56
N LEU A 63 4.64 17.65 -29.53
CA LEU A 63 3.90 16.87 -28.53
C LEU A 63 4.21 15.38 -28.64
N PHE A 64 4.26 14.81 -29.86
CA PHE A 64 4.61 13.41 -30.06
C PHE A 64 6.10 13.13 -29.78
N ALA A 65 7.01 14.05 -30.10
CA ALA A 65 8.44 13.91 -29.83
C ALA A 65 8.76 13.97 -28.33
N THR A 66 7.91 14.62 -27.54
CA THR A 66 8.06 14.75 -26.08
C THR A 66 7.22 13.73 -25.29
N ALA A 67 6.46 12.88 -25.97
CA ALA A 67 5.70 11.81 -25.35
C ALA A 67 6.63 10.87 -24.56
N GLY A 68 6.23 10.55 -23.32
CA GLY A 68 7.03 9.80 -22.34
C GLY A 68 7.77 10.68 -21.32
N SER A 69 7.88 11.99 -21.56
CA SER A 69 8.51 12.91 -20.61
C SER A 69 7.66 13.14 -19.35
N ALA A 70 8.31 13.31 -18.19
CA ALA A 70 7.66 13.69 -16.92
C ALA A 70 7.04 15.12 -16.97
N SER A 71 7.49 15.96 -17.90
CA SER A 71 7.03 17.35 -18.06
C SER A 71 6.17 17.56 -19.31
N ILE A 72 5.61 16.49 -19.88
CA ILE A 72 4.73 16.53 -21.06
C ILE A 72 3.54 17.49 -20.90
N CYS A 73 2.98 17.63 -19.69
CA CYS A 73 1.87 18.57 -19.46
C CYS A 73 2.31 20.02 -19.73
N ALA A 74 3.57 20.37 -19.44
CA ALA A 74 4.10 21.71 -19.72
C ALA A 74 4.22 21.97 -21.23
N ALA A 75 4.65 20.95 -22.00
CA ALA A 75 4.64 21.00 -23.46
C ALA A 75 3.21 21.11 -24.02
N GLY A 76 2.24 20.40 -23.42
CA GLY A 76 0.82 20.52 -23.72
C GLY A 76 0.30 21.95 -23.54
N VAL A 77 0.59 22.59 -22.41
CA VAL A 77 0.22 24.00 -22.16
C VAL A 77 0.91 24.93 -23.18
N GLY A 78 2.20 24.73 -23.42
CA GLY A 78 2.96 25.51 -24.41
C GLY A 78 2.35 25.41 -25.81
N ALA A 79 2.04 24.20 -26.28
CA ALA A 79 1.41 23.98 -27.58
C ALA A 79 -0.03 24.53 -27.64
N ALA A 80 -0.78 24.50 -26.54
CA ALA A 80 -2.12 25.09 -26.47
C ALA A 80 -2.08 26.62 -26.61
N ILE A 81 -1.15 27.27 -25.88
CA ILE A 81 -0.90 28.71 -25.99
C ILE A 81 -0.42 29.05 -27.42
N GLY A 82 0.51 28.28 -27.96
CA GLY A 82 1.00 28.45 -29.33
C GLY A 82 -0.14 28.42 -30.35
N ASN A 83 -1.04 27.43 -30.28
CA ASN A 83 -2.20 27.36 -31.18
C ASN A 83 -3.15 28.54 -30.99
N ALA A 84 -3.40 28.99 -29.75
CA ALA A 84 -4.23 30.17 -29.50
C ALA A 84 -3.61 31.44 -30.12
N VAL A 85 -2.29 31.61 -30.03
CA VAL A 85 -1.57 32.72 -30.67
C VAL A 85 -1.65 32.63 -32.19
N VAL A 86 -1.50 31.44 -32.78
CA VAL A 86 -1.63 31.25 -34.23
C VAL A 86 -3.03 31.61 -34.73
N ILE A 87 -4.08 31.20 -34.01
CA ILE A 87 -5.47 31.57 -34.31
C ILE A 87 -5.65 33.09 -34.20
N LEU A 88 -5.11 33.72 -33.15
CA LEU A 88 -5.17 35.17 -32.99
C LEU A 88 -4.49 35.90 -34.15
N ILE A 89 -3.31 35.45 -34.60
CA ILE A 89 -2.62 36.01 -35.77
C ILE A 89 -3.49 35.87 -37.02
N ALA A 90 -4.12 34.70 -37.23
CA ALA A 90 -5.03 34.49 -38.35
C ALA A 90 -6.22 35.46 -38.31
N CYS A 91 -6.86 35.63 -37.15
CA CYS A 91 -7.96 36.57 -36.95
C CYS A 91 -7.54 38.03 -37.19
N VAL A 92 -6.37 38.44 -36.72
CA VAL A 92 -5.85 39.81 -36.92
C VAL A 92 -5.55 40.07 -38.40
N ARG A 93 -4.88 39.14 -39.08
CA ARG A 93 -4.55 39.26 -40.52
C ARG A 93 -5.81 39.30 -41.38
N GLU A 94 -6.75 38.42 -41.11
CA GLU A 94 -8.02 38.38 -41.82
C GLU A 94 -8.90 39.58 -41.51
N GLY A 95 -8.92 40.04 -40.26
CA GLY A 95 -9.61 41.27 -39.86
C GLY A 95 -9.06 42.50 -40.57
N GLY A 96 -7.73 42.60 -40.74
CA GLY A 96 -7.09 43.65 -41.53
C GLY A 96 -7.52 43.60 -43.00
N ARG A 97 -7.49 42.42 -43.63
CA ARG A 97 -7.93 42.21 -45.01
C ARG A 97 -9.41 42.58 -45.21
N LEU A 98 -10.27 42.19 -44.28
CA LEU A 98 -11.69 42.52 -44.32
C LEU A 98 -11.96 44.00 -44.06
N ALA A 99 -11.16 44.67 -43.21
CA ALA A 99 -11.26 46.11 -42.99
C ALA A 99 -10.92 46.90 -44.26
N GLU A 100 -9.88 46.50 -44.99
CA GLU A 100 -9.56 47.08 -46.30
C GLU A 100 -10.68 46.84 -47.32
N LEU A 101 -11.20 45.61 -47.37
CA LEU A 101 -12.28 45.23 -48.28
C LEU A 101 -13.62 45.90 -47.94
N SER A 102 -13.86 46.25 -46.66
CA SER A 102 -15.12 46.83 -46.19
C SER A 102 -15.50 48.13 -46.91
N SER A 103 -14.50 48.88 -47.38
CA SER A 103 -14.68 50.09 -48.18
C SER A 103 -15.26 49.84 -49.58
N GLN A 104 -15.27 48.58 -50.04
CA GLN A 104 -15.67 48.15 -51.39
C GLN A 104 -16.88 47.21 -51.38
N VAL A 105 -17.46 46.90 -50.21
CA VAL A 105 -18.61 46.00 -50.09
C VAL A 105 -19.93 46.73 -50.41
N PRO A 106 -20.80 46.18 -51.29
CA PRO A 106 -22.10 46.78 -51.62
C PRO A 106 -23.02 46.96 -50.40
N ALA A 107 -23.80 48.03 -50.37
CA ALA A 107 -24.74 48.33 -49.29
C ALA A 107 -25.74 47.18 -49.08
N GLY A 108 -25.75 46.59 -47.88
CA GLY A 108 -26.62 45.47 -47.49
C GLY A 108 -25.92 44.11 -47.34
N GLN A 109 -24.63 43.99 -47.68
CA GLN A 109 -23.84 42.79 -47.42
C GLN A 109 -22.82 43.02 -46.30
N SER A 110 -22.61 42.03 -45.44
CA SER A 110 -21.63 42.10 -44.34
C SER A 110 -20.24 41.75 -44.85
N ALA A 111 -19.20 42.47 -44.44
CA ALA A 111 -17.81 42.11 -44.76
C ALA A 111 -17.45 40.67 -44.32
N LEU A 112 -18.14 40.13 -43.32
CA LEU A 112 -17.97 38.75 -42.85
C LEU A 112 -18.36 37.69 -43.89
N SER A 113 -19.19 38.01 -44.90
CA SER A 113 -19.51 37.05 -45.97
C SER A 113 -18.34 36.80 -46.92
N TYR A 114 -17.27 37.61 -46.83
CA TYR A 114 -16.08 37.52 -47.65
C TYR A 114 -14.89 36.88 -46.92
N LEU A 115 -15.12 36.21 -45.79
CA LEU A 115 -14.08 35.47 -45.07
C LEU A 115 -13.32 34.53 -46.01
N ASP A 116 -11.99 34.58 -45.94
CA ASP A 116 -11.12 33.77 -46.78
C ASP A 116 -11.18 32.30 -46.33
N PRO A 117 -11.67 31.37 -47.17
CA PRO A 117 -11.77 29.97 -46.81
C PRO A 117 -10.42 29.33 -46.47
N SER A 118 -9.32 29.81 -47.06
CA SER A 118 -7.97 29.29 -46.79
C SER A 118 -7.48 29.63 -45.39
N THR A 119 -7.68 30.86 -44.95
CA THR A 119 -7.37 31.28 -43.58
C THR A 119 -8.25 30.53 -42.57
N MET A 120 -9.53 30.28 -42.90
CA MET A 120 -10.42 29.46 -42.07
C MET A 120 -9.92 28.01 -41.93
N ILE A 121 -9.45 27.39 -43.01
CA ILE A 121 -8.87 26.03 -42.97
C ILE A 121 -7.64 26.00 -42.06
N GLY A 122 -6.76 27.00 -42.18
CA GLY A 122 -5.58 27.14 -41.32
C GLY A 122 -5.93 27.30 -39.84
N ALA A 123 -6.87 28.19 -39.53
CA ALA A 123 -7.37 28.40 -38.17
C ALA A 123 -8.05 27.16 -37.59
N ALA A 124 -8.83 26.42 -38.40
CA ALA A 124 -9.46 25.18 -37.99
C ALA A 124 -8.42 24.08 -37.67
N ALA A 125 -7.34 23.98 -38.45
CA ALA A 125 -6.24 23.05 -38.17
C ALA A 125 -5.54 23.39 -36.84
N ALA A 126 -5.25 24.68 -36.60
CA ALA A 126 -4.71 25.15 -35.32
C ALA A 126 -5.67 24.92 -34.16
N PHE A 127 -6.97 25.08 -34.36
CA PHE A 127 -7.99 24.79 -33.35
C PHE A 127 -8.01 23.31 -32.96
N MET A 128 -8.02 22.40 -33.94
CA MET A 128 -7.99 20.95 -33.70
C MET A 128 -6.69 20.52 -32.99
N SER A 129 -5.54 21.06 -33.41
CA SER A 129 -4.25 20.85 -32.75
C SER A 129 -4.26 21.41 -31.31
N GLY A 130 -4.85 22.58 -31.10
CA GLY A 130 -5.04 23.20 -29.79
C GLY A 130 -5.91 22.37 -28.84
N CYS A 131 -7.03 21.81 -29.32
CA CYS A 131 -7.88 20.90 -28.56
C CYS A 131 -7.09 19.64 -28.11
N PHE A 132 -6.26 19.08 -28.98
CA PHE A 132 -5.38 17.98 -28.62
C PHE A 132 -4.30 18.40 -27.61
N ALA A 133 -3.69 19.57 -27.78
CA ALA A 133 -2.71 20.12 -26.85
C ALA A 133 -3.29 20.36 -25.45
N ILE A 134 -4.53 20.86 -25.35
CA ILE A 134 -5.27 21.00 -24.09
C ILE A 134 -5.48 19.62 -23.45
N ARG A 135 -5.87 18.61 -24.24
CA ARG A 135 -5.98 17.23 -23.74
C ARG A 135 -4.64 16.75 -23.17
N VAL A 136 -3.52 16.97 -23.86
CA VAL A 136 -2.17 16.63 -23.38
C VAL A 136 -1.82 17.41 -22.10
N ALA A 137 -2.18 18.69 -22.01
CA ALA A 137 -1.96 19.50 -20.81
C ALA A 137 -2.69 18.94 -19.58
N MET A 138 -3.91 18.44 -19.77
CA MET A 138 -4.76 17.91 -18.69
C MET A 138 -4.39 16.50 -18.26
N VAL A 139 -4.21 15.57 -19.21
CA VAL A 139 -4.02 14.14 -18.91
C VAL A 139 -2.60 13.62 -19.18
N GLY A 140 -1.69 14.49 -19.61
CA GLY A 140 -0.28 14.18 -19.84
C GLY A 140 -0.08 13.06 -20.86
N ASN A 141 0.79 12.10 -20.52
CA ASN A 141 1.12 10.96 -21.39
C ASN A 141 -0.09 10.06 -21.71
N ALA A 142 -1.18 10.13 -20.94
CA ALA A 142 -2.41 9.39 -21.24
C ALA A 142 -3.21 9.96 -22.43
N ALA A 143 -2.86 11.15 -22.94
CA ALA A 143 -3.46 11.71 -24.14
C ALA A 143 -3.08 10.93 -25.41
N PHE A 144 -1.94 10.25 -25.40
CA PHE A 144 -1.44 9.46 -26.51
C PHE A 144 -2.05 8.06 -26.47
N ALA A 145 -2.54 7.58 -27.61
CA ALA A 145 -3.08 6.24 -27.72
C ALA A 145 -2.00 5.22 -27.37
N ARG A 146 -2.17 4.49 -26.27
CA ARG A 146 -1.41 3.26 -26.04
C ARG A 146 -1.97 2.21 -27.00
N ALA A 147 -1.10 1.48 -27.69
CA ALA A 147 -1.47 0.31 -28.48
C ALA A 147 -1.85 -0.86 -27.55
N THR A 148 -2.87 -0.68 -26.71
CA THR A 148 -3.44 -1.74 -25.90
C THR A 148 -4.66 -2.33 -26.62
N PRO A 149 -4.80 -3.67 -26.67
CA PRO A 149 -5.98 -4.31 -27.22
C PRO A 149 -7.26 -3.77 -26.58
N THR A 150 -8.29 -3.52 -27.38
CA THR A 150 -9.57 -3.02 -26.86
C THR A 150 -10.27 -4.13 -26.09
N ARG A 151 -10.65 -3.88 -24.85
CA ARG A 151 -11.39 -4.86 -24.02
C ARG A 151 -12.85 -4.89 -24.41
N ILE A 152 -13.41 -6.09 -24.45
CA ILE A 152 -14.80 -6.35 -24.83
C ILE A 152 -15.55 -6.86 -23.61
N THR A 153 -16.75 -6.33 -23.40
CA THR A 153 -17.64 -6.67 -22.28
C THR A 153 -18.99 -7.19 -22.79
N GLY A 154 -19.78 -7.83 -21.92
CA GLY A 154 -21.12 -8.31 -22.25
C GLY A 154 -21.13 -9.50 -23.21
N LYS A 155 -22.15 -9.61 -24.08
CA LYS A 155 -22.38 -10.80 -24.92
C LYS A 155 -21.20 -11.22 -25.81
N ARG A 156 -20.26 -10.32 -26.10
CA ARG A 156 -19.06 -10.60 -26.91
C ARG A 156 -17.83 -10.99 -26.08
N ALA A 157 -17.91 -11.00 -24.75
CA ALA A 157 -16.80 -11.31 -23.84
C ALA A 157 -16.62 -12.83 -23.65
N LEU A 158 -16.30 -13.55 -24.73
CA LEU A 158 -16.22 -15.01 -24.78
C LEU A 158 -15.23 -15.65 -23.79
N HIS A 159 -14.21 -14.91 -23.36
CA HIS A 159 -13.11 -15.41 -22.52
C HIS A 159 -13.09 -14.78 -21.12
N GLY A 160 -14.19 -14.14 -20.71
CA GLY A 160 -14.31 -13.44 -19.44
C GLY A 160 -14.33 -11.93 -19.60
N GLU A 161 -14.80 -11.28 -18.55
CA GLU A 161 -15.06 -9.83 -18.49
C GLU A 161 -14.40 -9.17 -17.27
N ALA A 162 -13.31 -9.77 -16.76
CA ALA A 162 -12.58 -9.17 -15.65
C ALA A 162 -12.15 -7.74 -16.02
N ASP A 163 -12.40 -6.80 -15.11
CA ASP A 163 -11.98 -5.42 -15.22
C ASP A 163 -11.53 -4.87 -13.86
N TRP A 164 -10.90 -3.71 -13.88
CA TRP A 164 -10.51 -3.03 -12.66
C TRP A 164 -11.70 -2.35 -11.99
N MET A 165 -11.72 -2.36 -10.65
CA MET A 165 -12.68 -1.60 -9.86
C MET A 165 -12.69 -0.13 -10.27
N LYS A 166 -13.89 0.45 -10.42
CA LYS A 166 -14.02 1.88 -10.69
C LYS A 166 -13.64 2.67 -9.44
N LEU A 167 -12.98 3.83 -9.60
CA LEU A 167 -12.56 4.65 -8.45
C LEU A 167 -13.74 5.16 -7.61
N THR A 168 -14.93 5.30 -8.21
CA THR A 168 -16.18 5.63 -7.50
C THR A 168 -16.71 4.48 -6.64
N GLU A 169 -16.45 3.23 -7.04
CA GLU A 169 -16.77 2.05 -6.22
C GLU A 169 -15.73 1.89 -5.11
N ALA A 170 -14.46 2.14 -5.42
CA ALA A 170 -13.38 2.16 -4.44
C ALA A 170 -13.62 3.18 -3.32
N GLU A 171 -14.17 4.36 -3.63
CA GLU A 171 -14.55 5.37 -2.63
C GLU A 171 -15.65 4.91 -1.69
N LYS A 172 -16.60 4.09 -2.17
CA LYS A 172 -17.66 3.53 -1.34
C LYS A 172 -17.14 2.45 -0.39
N LEU A 173 -16.21 1.61 -0.87
CA LEU A 173 -15.60 0.55 -0.06
C LEU A 173 -14.55 1.09 0.90
N PHE A 174 -13.84 2.14 0.51
CA PHE A 174 -12.74 2.72 1.26
C PHE A 174 -12.91 4.24 1.40
N PRO A 175 -13.92 4.69 2.16
CA PRO A 175 -14.21 6.11 2.30
C PRO A 175 -13.03 6.87 2.91
N GLY A 176 -12.86 8.12 2.49
CA GLY A 176 -11.83 9.01 3.01
C GLY A 176 -11.96 9.34 4.50
N SER A 177 -13.00 8.88 5.20
CA SER A 177 -13.19 8.98 6.65
C SER A 177 -12.70 7.75 7.44
N GLY A 178 -12.46 6.61 6.79
CA GLY A 178 -12.04 5.37 7.46
C GLY A 178 -10.67 5.49 8.16
N GLY A 179 -10.42 4.72 9.22
CA GLY A 179 -9.22 4.87 10.04
C GLY A 179 -7.96 4.19 9.49
N ILE A 180 -8.10 3.13 8.69
CA ILE A 180 -6.97 2.35 8.14
C ILE A 180 -6.67 2.80 6.72
N VAL A 181 -5.46 3.30 6.46
CA VAL A 181 -5.12 3.83 5.14
C VAL A 181 -4.70 2.69 4.22
N VAL A 182 -5.50 2.45 3.18
CA VAL A 182 -5.24 1.41 2.17
C VAL A 182 -4.45 1.97 1.01
N GLY A 183 -4.74 3.20 0.56
CA GLY A 183 -4.07 3.81 -0.58
C GLY A 183 -4.60 5.19 -0.95
N GLU A 184 -4.43 5.58 -2.21
CA GLU A 184 -4.91 6.84 -2.77
C GLU A 184 -5.82 6.58 -3.98
N ARG A 185 -6.88 7.38 -4.11
CA ARG A 185 -7.94 7.22 -5.10
C ARG A 185 -7.54 7.74 -6.49
N TYR A 186 -6.53 7.13 -7.09
CA TYR A 186 -6.13 7.38 -8.47
C TYR A 186 -5.41 6.17 -9.07
N ARG A 187 -5.29 6.15 -10.40
CA ARG A 187 -4.66 5.10 -11.18
C ARG A 187 -3.26 5.54 -11.63
N VAL A 188 -2.22 5.00 -11.01
CA VAL A 188 -0.82 5.35 -11.33
C VAL A 188 -0.49 4.98 -12.78
N ASP A 189 -0.96 3.83 -13.26
CA ASP A 189 -0.81 3.38 -14.65
C ASP A 189 -1.47 4.29 -15.69
N ARG A 190 -2.42 5.14 -15.29
CA ARG A 190 -3.10 6.13 -16.15
C ARG A 190 -2.65 7.56 -15.90
N ASP A 191 -1.73 7.77 -14.96
CA ASP A 191 -1.18 9.09 -14.67
C ASP A 191 -0.12 9.49 -15.71
N SER A 192 0.12 10.80 -15.79
CA SER A 192 1.19 11.43 -16.56
C SER A 192 2.57 10.81 -16.32
N VAL A 193 2.84 10.30 -15.11
CA VAL A 193 4.11 9.69 -14.71
C VAL A 193 4.18 8.18 -14.92
N ALA A 194 3.14 7.54 -15.47
CA ALA A 194 3.07 6.08 -15.61
C ALA A 194 4.28 5.43 -16.32
N GLY A 195 4.90 6.15 -17.27
CA GLY A 195 6.07 5.68 -18.03
C GLY A 195 7.43 5.99 -17.39
N VAL A 196 7.45 6.65 -16.23
CA VAL A 196 8.67 7.05 -15.52
C VAL A 196 8.84 6.18 -14.28
N SER A 197 10.07 5.90 -13.85
CA SER A 197 10.31 5.23 -12.57
C SER A 197 10.06 6.16 -11.40
N PHE A 198 9.42 5.66 -10.34
CA PHE A 198 9.20 6.43 -9.11
C PHE A 198 10.52 6.70 -8.38
N ARG A 199 10.71 7.93 -7.89
CA ARG A 199 11.83 8.33 -7.03
C ARG A 199 11.34 9.17 -5.84
N ALA A 200 11.69 8.74 -4.64
CA ALA A 200 11.30 9.42 -3.41
C ALA A 200 11.92 10.82 -3.29
N ASP A 201 13.13 11.02 -3.81
CA ASP A 201 13.86 12.30 -3.77
C ASP A 201 13.52 13.26 -4.91
N ASN A 202 12.70 12.83 -5.88
CA ASN A 202 12.33 13.63 -7.03
C ASN A 202 10.81 13.77 -7.18
N GLY A 203 10.29 14.91 -6.72
CA GLY A 203 8.88 15.28 -6.77
C GLY A 203 8.26 15.30 -8.17
N GLU A 204 9.05 15.45 -9.24
CA GLU A 204 8.53 15.40 -10.62
C GLU A 204 8.06 13.98 -11.00
N THR A 205 8.54 12.94 -10.32
CA THR A 205 8.14 11.55 -10.57
C THR A 205 6.86 11.13 -9.85
N TRP A 206 6.30 12.00 -9.00
CA TRP A 206 5.17 11.66 -8.14
C TRP A 206 3.83 11.76 -8.90
N GLY A 207 3.67 12.69 -9.83
CA GLY A 207 2.40 12.87 -10.53
C GLY A 207 1.27 13.33 -9.59
N ALA A 208 0.16 12.60 -9.58
CA ALA A 208 -1.05 12.92 -8.81
C ALA A 208 -1.01 12.45 -7.34
N GLY A 209 -0.21 11.43 -7.01
CA GLY A 209 -0.20 10.93 -5.63
C GLY A 209 0.43 11.93 -4.67
N GLY A 210 -0.07 11.94 -3.44
CA GLY A 210 0.11 13.03 -2.50
C GLY A 210 -1.02 14.08 -2.55
N LYS A 211 -1.72 14.20 -3.69
CA LYS A 211 -2.83 15.17 -3.90
C LYS A 211 -4.18 14.48 -4.03
N SER A 212 -4.19 13.22 -4.45
CA SER A 212 -5.40 12.42 -4.57
C SER A 212 -6.03 12.13 -3.20
N PRO A 213 -7.36 12.03 -3.10
CA PRO A 213 -8.03 11.60 -1.87
C PRO A 213 -7.54 10.24 -1.38
N LEU A 214 -7.52 10.03 -0.07
CA LEU A 214 -7.17 8.75 0.52
C LEU A 214 -8.30 7.74 0.32
N LEU A 215 -7.91 6.47 0.15
CA LEU A 215 -8.77 5.31 0.28
C LEU A 215 -8.51 4.71 1.65
N CYS A 216 -9.52 4.71 2.51
CA CYS A 216 -9.36 4.22 3.88
C CYS A 216 -10.45 3.24 4.27
N PHE A 217 -10.03 2.14 4.87
CA PHE A 217 -10.91 1.14 5.40
C PHE A 217 -11.38 1.53 6.81
N ASP A 218 -12.68 1.44 7.03
CA ASP A 218 -13.36 1.79 8.28
C ASP A 218 -13.68 0.56 9.15
N GLY A 219 -13.36 -0.65 8.68
CA GLY A 219 -13.65 -1.90 9.39
C GLY A 219 -15.13 -2.32 9.31
N SER A 220 -15.92 -1.76 8.39
CA SER A 220 -17.37 -2.00 8.27
C SER A 220 -17.74 -3.38 7.72
N PHE A 221 -16.90 -3.99 6.88
CA PHE A 221 -17.16 -5.28 6.23
C PHE A 221 -16.09 -6.34 6.53
N GLY A 222 -16.40 -7.60 6.16
CA GLY A 222 -15.49 -8.75 6.30
C GLY A 222 -15.10 -9.05 7.76
N SER A 223 -13.90 -9.57 7.97
CA SER A 223 -13.31 -9.76 9.31
C SER A 223 -12.83 -8.45 9.96
N SER A 224 -12.90 -7.31 9.28
CA SER A 224 -12.16 -6.08 9.57
C SER A 224 -10.63 -6.17 9.44
N HIS A 225 -10.06 -7.32 9.07
CA HIS A 225 -8.61 -7.48 9.00
C HIS A 225 -8.04 -7.16 7.62
N GLY A 226 -6.81 -6.67 7.58
CA GLY A 226 -6.05 -6.37 6.37
C GLY A 226 -4.73 -7.10 6.32
N ILE A 227 -4.31 -7.52 5.12
CA ILE A 227 -2.98 -8.08 4.89
C ILE A 227 -2.27 -7.29 3.80
N VAL A 228 -1.03 -6.88 4.07
CA VAL A 228 -0.20 -6.14 3.11
C VAL A 228 1.02 -6.98 2.78
N PHE A 229 1.20 -7.29 1.50
CA PHE A 229 2.42 -7.84 0.94
C PHE A 229 3.15 -6.74 0.18
N ALA A 230 4.32 -6.35 0.66
CA ALA A 230 5.18 -5.42 -0.05
C ALA A 230 6.64 -5.83 0.07
N GLY A 231 7.33 -5.98 -1.06
CA GLY A 231 8.75 -6.34 -1.07
C GLY A 231 9.64 -5.31 -0.37
N SER A 232 10.92 -5.64 -0.21
CA SER A 232 11.91 -4.69 0.32
C SER A 232 11.92 -3.39 -0.50
N GLY A 233 11.99 -2.24 0.17
CA GLY A 233 11.85 -0.93 -0.48
C GLY A 233 10.43 -0.59 -0.94
N GLY A 234 9.43 -1.43 -0.65
CA GLY A 234 8.02 -1.21 -1.03
C GLY A 234 7.27 -0.18 -0.18
N PHE A 235 7.96 0.68 0.56
CA PHE A 235 7.39 1.75 1.39
C PHE A 235 6.31 1.27 2.39
N LYS A 236 6.45 0.06 2.96
CA LYS A 236 5.52 -0.52 3.95
C LYS A 236 5.15 0.47 5.06
N THR A 237 6.16 0.88 5.82
CA THR A 237 6.02 1.77 6.96
C THR A 237 5.57 3.16 6.52
N THR A 238 6.15 3.66 5.43
CA THR A 238 5.88 5.00 4.86
C THR A 238 4.48 5.16 4.29
N SER A 239 3.86 4.11 3.75
CA SER A 239 2.58 4.23 3.03
C SER A 239 1.41 3.51 3.67
N VAL A 240 1.65 2.67 4.68
CA VAL A 240 0.60 1.97 5.43
C VAL A 240 0.71 2.34 6.90
N THR A 241 1.86 2.08 7.53
CA THR A 241 1.99 2.17 8.99
C THR A 241 1.83 3.60 9.50
N ILE A 242 2.63 4.55 9.01
CA ILE A 242 2.57 5.96 9.41
C ILE A 242 1.21 6.59 9.05
N PRO A 243 0.72 6.51 7.79
CA PRO A 243 -0.59 7.07 7.44
C PRO A 243 -1.74 6.54 8.30
N THR A 244 -1.75 5.23 8.58
CA THR A 244 -2.75 4.61 9.44
C THR A 244 -2.59 5.06 10.89
N ALA A 245 -1.38 5.12 11.41
CA ALA A 245 -1.12 5.61 12.77
C ALA A 245 -1.50 7.09 12.94
N LEU A 246 -1.47 7.92 11.89
CA LEU A 246 -1.94 9.32 11.97
C LEU A 246 -3.48 9.42 11.97
N LYS A 247 -4.15 8.49 11.30
CA LYS A 247 -5.58 8.57 11.01
C LYS A 247 -6.46 7.75 11.94
N TRP A 248 -5.96 6.62 12.43
CA TRP A 248 -6.71 5.73 13.30
C TRP A 248 -7.19 6.46 14.55
N GLY A 249 -8.47 6.27 14.90
CA GLY A 249 -9.13 7.00 15.99
C GLY A 249 -9.40 6.17 17.24
N GLY A 250 -9.00 4.89 17.28
CA GLY A 250 -9.14 4.02 18.45
C GLY A 250 -7.80 3.73 19.11
N SER A 251 -7.77 2.73 19.98
CA SER A 251 -6.52 2.21 20.55
C SER A 251 -5.65 1.60 19.45
N LEU A 252 -4.35 1.84 19.51
CA LEU A 252 -3.40 1.41 18.49
C LEU A 252 -2.28 0.60 19.14
N VAL A 253 -2.02 -0.61 18.65
CA VAL A 253 -0.86 -1.43 19.03
C VAL A 253 0.00 -1.61 17.79
N VAL A 254 1.22 -1.05 17.79
CA VAL A 254 2.13 -1.08 16.63
C VAL A 254 3.36 -1.91 16.95
N LEU A 255 3.67 -2.92 16.12
CA LEU A 255 4.99 -3.54 16.11
C LEU A 255 5.90 -2.77 15.16
N ASP A 256 6.99 -2.22 15.69
CA ASP A 256 7.91 -1.34 14.94
C ASP A 256 9.38 -1.81 15.08
N PRO A 257 9.83 -2.75 14.24
CA PRO A 257 11.20 -3.25 14.28
C PRO A 257 12.27 -2.22 13.90
N SER A 258 11.92 -1.16 13.16
CA SER A 258 12.86 -0.09 12.77
C SER A 258 12.96 1.01 13.82
N ASN A 259 12.00 1.09 14.74
CA ASN A 259 11.89 2.11 15.79
C ASN A 259 11.73 3.53 15.22
N GLU A 260 11.08 3.64 14.07
CA GLU A 260 10.87 4.90 13.34
C GLU A 260 9.49 5.49 13.60
N VAL A 261 8.47 4.65 13.81
CA VAL A 261 7.06 5.06 13.79
C VAL A 261 6.73 5.89 15.03
N ALA A 262 7.07 5.40 16.22
CA ALA A 262 6.68 6.09 17.46
C ALA A 262 7.22 7.54 17.52
N PRO A 263 8.52 7.82 17.28
CA PRO A 263 9.03 9.19 17.24
C PRO A 263 8.34 10.09 16.22
N MET A 264 7.91 9.52 15.10
CA MET A 264 7.28 10.26 14.00
C MET A 264 5.84 10.69 14.29
N VAL A 265 5.05 9.85 14.99
CA VAL A 265 3.61 10.05 15.15
C VAL A 265 3.15 10.39 16.58
N SER A 266 3.98 10.15 17.61
CA SER A 266 3.55 10.28 19.02
C SER A 266 2.96 11.65 19.34
N LYS A 267 3.60 12.75 18.90
CA LYS A 267 3.12 14.11 19.17
C LYS A 267 1.71 14.35 18.63
N HIS A 268 1.46 13.98 17.38
CA HIS A 268 0.13 14.11 16.75
C HIS A 268 -0.92 13.29 17.48
N ARG A 269 -0.54 12.10 17.97
CA ARG A 269 -1.45 11.22 18.72
C ARG A 269 -1.76 11.78 20.11
N GLU A 270 -0.77 12.31 20.82
CA GLU A 270 -0.93 12.99 22.11
C GLU A 270 -1.82 14.25 21.99
N GLU A 271 -1.61 15.07 20.95
CA GLU A 271 -2.46 16.23 20.64
C GLU A 271 -3.91 15.83 20.34
N ALA A 272 -4.14 14.62 19.83
CA ALA A 272 -5.46 14.01 19.65
C ALA A 272 -6.02 13.37 20.94
N GLY A 273 -5.43 13.64 22.11
CA GLY A 273 -5.88 13.18 23.42
C GLY A 273 -5.55 11.72 23.73
N ARG A 274 -4.57 11.11 23.04
CA ARG A 274 -4.17 9.71 23.24
C ARG A 274 -3.05 9.58 24.26
N ARG A 275 -3.09 8.49 25.03
CA ARG A 275 -2.03 8.09 25.97
C ARG A 275 -1.04 7.19 25.23
N VAL A 276 0.08 7.76 24.80
CA VAL A 276 1.13 7.03 24.08
C VAL A 276 2.08 6.33 25.05
N ARG A 277 2.26 5.03 24.87
CA ARG A 277 3.17 4.16 25.64
C ARG A 277 4.16 3.52 24.67
N ILE A 278 5.46 3.72 24.92
CA ILE A 278 6.53 3.18 24.06
C ILE A 278 7.28 2.12 24.85
N LEU A 279 7.18 0.87 24.40
CA LEU A 279 7.89 -0.27 24.93
C LEU A 279 9.21 -0.42 24.19
N ASP A 280 10.28 0.16 24.74
CA ASP A 280 11.63 0.12 24.16
C ASP A 280 12.63 -0.47 25.18
N PRO A 281 13.15 -1.68 24.94
CA PRO A 281 14.22 -2.28 25.73
C PRO A 281 15.47 -1.41 25.97
N ARG A 282 15.75 -0.42 25.12
CA ARG A 282 16.90 0.49 25.31
C ARG A 282 16.56 1.64 26.27
N LYS A 283 15.27 1.87 26.50
CA LYS A 283 14.72 2.89 27.41
C LYS A 283 13.64 2.25 28.29
N PRO A 284 14.02 1.36 29.21
CA PRO A 284 13.08 0.50 29.95
C PRO A 284 12.28 1.22 31.05
N ALA A 285 11.98 2.51 30.87
CA ALA A 285 11.20 3.32 31.82
C ALA A 285 9.69 3.06 31.74
N THR A 286 9.22 2.52 30.60
CA THR A 286 7.81 2.19 30.38
C THR A 286 7.68 0.67 30.24
N GLY A 287 6.82 0.09 31.05
CA GLY A 287 6.45 -1.32 30.97
C GLY A 287 5.11 -1.57 31.63
N PHE A 288 4.57 -2.77 31.39
CA PHE A 288 3.35 -3.26 31.99
C PHE A 288 3.58 -4.67 32.52
N ASN A 289 2.67 -5.18 33.34
CA ASN A 289 2.75 -6.55 33.83
C ASN A 289 1.98 -7.46 32.87
N ALA A 290 2.69 -8.33 32.13
CA ALA A 290 2.10 -9.25 31.18
C ALA A 290 1.18 -10.32 31.80
N LEU A 291 1.07 -10.36 33.14
CA LEU A 291 0.18 -11.26 33.88
C LEU A 291 -1.04 -10.54 34.50
N ASP A 292 -1.16 -9.21 34.37
CA ASP A 292 -2.20 -8.44 35.07
C ASP A 292 -3.65 -8.71 34.59
N TRP A 293 -3.81 -9.29 33.40
CA TRP A 293 -5.09 -9.65 32.79
C TRP A 293 -5.54 -11.08 33.12
N VAL A 294 -4.67 -11.91 33.70
CA VAL A 294 -4.95 -13.32 33.99
C VAL A 294 -6.16 -13.44 34.94
N GLY A 295 -7.18 -14.18 34.51
CA GLY A 295 -8.41 -14.40 35.26
C GLY A 295 -9.35 -13.21 35.35
N GLN A 296 -9.11 -12.15 34.57
CA GLN A 296 -9.99 -10.99 34.54
C GLN A 296 -11.19 -11.23 33.61
N TYR A 297 -12.30 -10.57 33.90
CA TYR A 297 -13.50 -10.50 33.04
C TYR A 297 -14.12 -11.83 32.59
N GLY A 298 -13.91 -12.91 33.34
CA GLY A 298 -14.51 -14.22 33.04
C GLY A 298 -13.59 -15.18 32.29
N GLY A 299 -12.34 -14.79 32.00
CA GLY A 299 -11.29 -15.74 31.63
C GLY A 299 -10.93 -16.66 32.80
N THR A 300 -10.65 -17.93 32.53
CA THR A 300 -10.13 -18.85 33.54
C THR A 300 -8.63 -18.60 33.70
N LYS A 301 -8.16 -18.52 34.95
CA LYS A 301 -6.74 -18.22 35.21
C LYS A 301 -5.85 -19.30 34.59
N GLU A 302 -6.33 -20.54 34.60
CA GLU A 302 -5.67 -21.74 34.12
C GLU A 302 -5.38 -21.67 32.61
N GLU A 303 -6.39 -21.32 31.78
CA GLU A 303 -6.23 -21.20 30.33
C GLU A 303 -5.38 -19.98 29.95
N ASP A 304 -5.53 -18.88 30.70
CA ASP A 304 -4.75 -17.66 30.52
C ASP A 304 -3.26 -17.91 30.78
N ILE A 305 -2.92 -18.64 31.86
CA ILE A 305 -1.55 -19.03 32.19
C ILE A 305 -0.94 -19.90 31.09
N ALA A 306 -1.68 -20.91 30.61
CA ALA A 306 -1.22 -21.76 29.51
C ALA A 306 -0.96 -20.96 28.23
N SER A 307 -1.79 -19.94 27.96
CA SER A 307 -1.60 -19.04 26.82
C SER A 307 -0.30 -18.25 26.93
N VAL A 308 0.00 -17.67 28.10
CA VAL A 308 1.26 -16.94 28.34
C VAL A 308 2.48 -17.84 28.11
N ALA A 309 2.46 -19.06 28.66
CA ALA A 309 3.54 -20.02 28.50
C ALA A 309 3.80 -20.35 27.02
N SER A 310 2.72 -20.50 26.22
CA SER A 310 2.80 -20.80 24.78
C SER A 310 3.42 -19.67 23.95
N TRP A 311 3.33 -18.42 24.40
CA TRP A 311 3.95 -17.28 23.70
C TRP A 311 5.44 -17.18 23.98
N ILE A 312 5.89 -17.63 25.15
CA ILE A 312 7.31 -17.68 25.52
C ILE A 312 7.98 -18.85 24.79
N MET A 313 7.39 -20.05 24.88
CA MET A 313 7.92 -21.25 24.26
C MET A 313 7.54 -21.29 22.78
N SER A 314 8.47 -20.96 21.88
CA SER A 314 8.10 -20.76 20.47
C SER A 314 7.59 -22.01 19.76
N ASP A 315 6.33 -22.05 19.31
CA ASP A 315 5.84 -23.13 18.43
C ASP A 315 6.59 -23.09 17.09
N SER A 316 7.25 -24.19 16.76
CA SER A 316 7.76 -24.39 15.41
C SER A 316 6.61 -24.89 14.54
N GLY A 317 6.16 -24.08 13.58
CA GLY A 317 5.25 -24.51 12.51
C GLY A 317 5.86 -25.52 11.54
N ARG A 318 7.04 -26.07 11.84
CA ARG A 318 7.76 -27.08 11.06
C ARG A 318 7.73 -28.40 11.82
N ALA A 319 7.67 -29.51 11.10
CA ALA A 319 7.88 -30.84 11.68
C ALA A 319 9.28 -30.88 12.31
N SER A 320 9.32 -31.02 13.63
CA SER A 320 10.55 -31.21 14.39
C SER A 320 10.70 -32.70 14.73
N GLY A 321 11.86 -33.12 15.23
CA GLY A 321 12.05 -34.51 15.63
C GLY A 321 11.22 -34.82 16.88
N VAL A 322 10.64 -36.03 16.95
CA VAL A 322 9.77 -36.48 18.07
C VAL A 322 10.37 -36.19 19.45
N ARG A 323 11.69 -36.35 19.60
CA ARG A 323 12.42 -36.07 20.84
C ARG A 323 12.46 -34.57 21.19
N ASP A 324 12.71 -33.71 20.21
CA ASP A 324 12.77 -32.26 20.44
C ASP A 324 11.38 -31.71 20.76
N ASP A 325 10.34 -32.23 20.09
CA ASP A 325 8.93 -31.95 20.40
C ASP A 325 8.58 -32.34 21.84
N PHE A 326 9.00 -33.52 22.29
CA PHE A 326 8.78 -33.97 23.68
C PHE A 326 9.37 -32.99 24.69
N PHE A 327 10.67 -32.66 24.59
CA PHE A 327 11.31 -31.78 25.56
C PHE A 327 10.74 -30.36 25.51
N ARG A 328 10.32 -29.90 24.33
CA ARG A 328 9.67 -28.61 24.18
C ARG A 328 8.28 -28.58 24.83
N ALA A 329 7.47 -29.62 24.62
CA ALA A 329 6.15 -29.74 25.26
C ALA A 329 6.28 -29.85 26.79
N SER A 330 7.23 -30.65 27.29
CA SER A 330 7.51 -30.73 28.73
C SER A 330 8.04 -29.40 29.29
N GLY A 331 8.87 -28.66 28.53
CA GLY A 331 9.36 -27.34 28.92
C GLY A 331 8.23 -26.32 29.02
N LEU A 332 7.26 -26.37 28.09
CA LEU A 332 6.02 -25.60 28.15
C LEU A 332 5.23 -25.93 29.41
N GLN A 333 5.04 -27.22 29.71
CA GLN A 333 4.33 -27.64 30.92
C GLN A 333 5.04 -27.18 32.21
N LEU A 334 6.37 -27.24 32.26
CA LEU A 334 7.16 -26.74 33.39
C LEU A 334 6.97 -25.23 33.56
N LEU A 335 7.01 -24.47 32.46
CA LEU A 335 6.79 -23.04 32.49
C LEU A 335 5.36 -22.69 32.94
N THR A 336 4.35 -23.40 32.44
CA THR A 336 2.95 -23.27 32.89
C THR A 336 2.85 -23.50 34.40
N ALA A 337 3.50 -24.54 34.93
CA ALA A 337 3.49 -24.85 36.35
C ALA A 337 4.09 -23.72 37.21
N ILE A 338 5.23 -23.15 36.80
CA ILE A 338 5.87 -22.05 37.54
C ILE A 338 5.07 -20.75 37.43
N ILE A 339 4.47 -20.44 36.27
CA ILE A 339 3.57 -19.28 36.14
C ILE A 339 2.33 -19.48 37.03
N ALA A 340 1.78 -20.69 37.07
CA ALA A 340 0.63 -21.03 37.91
C ALA A 340 0.96 -20.92 39.39
N ASP A 341 2.12 -21.37 39.84
CA ASP A 341 2.58 -21.13 41.22
C ASP A 341 2.63 -19.62 41.53
N VAL A 342 3.29 -18.82 40.68
CA VAL A 342 3.38 -17.36 40.89
C VAL A 342 1.99 -16.71 40.97
N CYS A 343 1.04 -17.11 40.13
CA CYS A 343 -0.28 -16.47 40.07
C CYS A 343 -1.31 -17.03 41.07
N LEU A 344 -1.23 -18.32 41.43
CA LEU A 344 -2.34 -19.05 42.07
C LEU A 344 -1.99 -19.70 43.41
N SER A 345 -0.72 -19.95 43.74
CA SER A 345 -0.39 -20.68 44.98
C SER A 345 -0.62 -19.86 46.24
N GLY A 346 -0.73 -18.54 46.12
CA GLY A 346 -0.84 -17.60 47.25
C GLY A 346 0.49 -17.31 47.94
N HIS A 347 1.59 -17.95 47.52
CA HIS A 347 2.93 -17.72 48.09
C HIS A 347 3.59 -16.44 47.59
N THR A 348 3.19 -15.94 46.42
CA THR A 348 3.77 -14.75 45.79
C THR A 348 2.85 -13.54 46.00
N PRO A 349 3.33 -12.44 46.63
CA PRO A 349 2.56 -11.19 46.74
C PRO A 349 2.13 -10.67 45.38
N THR A 350 0.95 -10.07 45.28
CA THR A 350 0.34 -9.60 44.03
C THR A 350 1.27 -8.68 43.22
N GLU A 351 2.03 -7.82 43.89
CA GLU A 351 2.98 -6.88 43.25
C GLU A 351 4.16 -7.59 42.57
N ARG A 352 4.45 -8.83 42.99
CA ARG A 352 5.53 -9.66 42.43
C ARG A 352 5.03 -10.73 41.46
N GLN A 353 3.72 -10.80 41.20
CA GLN A 353 3.14 -11.72 40.22
C GLN A 353 3.49 -11.28 38.79
N THR A 354 4.74 -11.52 38.39
CA THR A 354 5.35 -11.01 37.16
C THR A 354 6.16 -12.10 36.47
N LEU A 355 6.38 -11.97 35.16
CA LEU A 355 7.26 -12.88 34.42
C LEU A 355 8.72 -12.82 34.91
N ARG A 356 9.15 -11.70 35.50
CA ARG A 356 10.45 -11.62 36.15
C ARG A 356 10.55 -12.55 37.36
N GLN A 357 9.53 -12.59 38.21
CA GLN A 357 9.48 -13.52 39.35
C GLN A 357 9.42 -14.98 38.89
N VAL A 358 8.66 -15.28 37.83
CA VAL A 358 8.65 -16.61 37.17
C VAL A 358 10.07 -17.00 36.75
N ARG A 359 10.81 -16.09 36.11
CA ARG A 359 12.20 -16.33 35.70
C ARG A 359 13.11 -16.57 36.90
N GLU A 360 12.97 -15.80 37.97
CA GLU A 360 13.76 -15.98 39.20
C GLU A 360 13.54 -17.35 39.83
N ASN A 361 12.28 -17.79 39.92
CA ASN A 361 11.92 -19.11 40.45
C ASN A 361 12.44 -20.24 39.54
N LEU A 362 12.31 -20.08 38.22
CA LEU A 362 12.77 -21.07 37.24
C LEU A 362 14.31 -21.13 37.17
N SER A 363 15.04 -20.05 37.48
CA SER A 363 16.51 -20.00 37.35
C SER A 363 17.27 -20.63 38.51
N GLU A 364 16.57 -21.18 39.49
CA GLU A 364 17.24 -21.81 40.63
C GLU A 364 18.03 -23.06 40.22
N PRO A 365 19.12 -23.39 40.93
CA PRO A 365 19.84 -24.63 40.69
C PRO A 365 18.90 -25.84 40.70
N GLU A 366 19.12 -26.78 39.77
CA GLU A 366 18.20 -27.89 39.51
C GLU A 366 17.73 -28.63 40.79
N PRO A 367 18.60 -28.99 41.75
CA PRO A 367 18.16 -29.67 42.98
C PRO A 367 17.18 -28.81 43.81
N LYS A 368 17.43 -27.49 43.86
CA LYS A 368 16.60 -26.54 44.58
C LYS A 368 15.27 -26.31 43.86
N LEU A 369 15.28 -26.24 42.53
CA LEU A 369 14.04 -26.16 41.75
C LEU A 369 13.19 -27.41 41.94
N ARG A 370 13.78 -28.60 41.93
CA ARG A 370 13.06 -29.85 42.21
C ARG A 370 12.45 -29.85 43.61
N GLN A 371 13.20 -29.39 44.61
CA GLN A 371 12.67 -29.23 45.95
C GLN A 371 11.50 -28.24 45.98
N ARG A 372 11.61 -27.08 45.30
CA ARG A 372 10.47 -26.15 45.17
C ARG A 372 9.27 -26.84 44.56
N LEU A 373 9.44 -27.61 43.48
CA LEU A 373 8.33 -28.30 42.84
C LEU A 373 7.67 -29.31 43.80
N GLN A 374 8.46 -30.04 44.59
CA GLN A 374 7.94 -30.88 45.66
C GLN A 374 7.14 -30.05 46.70
N ASP A 375 7.71 -28.95 47.18
CA ASP A 375 7.08 -28.08 48.17
C ASP A 375 5.75 -27.49 47.64
N ILE A 376 5.70 -27.12 46.36
CA ILE A 376 4.47 -26.65 45.69
C ILE A 376 3.43 -27.76 45.63
N TYR A 377 3.84 -28.98 45.26
CA TYR A 377 2.94 -30.13 45.20
C TYR A 377 2.32 -30.44 46.58
N ASP A 378 3.12 -30.37 47.64
CA ASP A 378 2.67 -30.70 49.00
C ASP A 378 1.81 -29.59 49.62
N ASN A 379 2.14 -28.31 49.36
CA ASN A 379 1.59 -27.18 50.14
C ASN A 379 0.67 -26.23 49.36
N SER A 380 0.58 -26.32 48.03
CA SER A 380 -0.27 -25.40 47.25
C SER A 380 -1.75 -25.51 47.62
N GLY A 381 -2.44 -24.37 47.71
CA GLY A 381 -3.90 -24.33 47.87
C GLY A 381 -4.69 -24.59 46.58
N SER A 382 -4.01 -24.68 45.42
CA SER A 382 -4.64 -24.85 44.11
C SER A 382 -4.37 -26.25 43.54
N ASP A 383 -5.44 -27.01 43.29
CA ASP A 383 -5.37 -28.35 42.69
C ASP A 383 -4.76 -28.31 41.29
N PHE A 384 -5.09 -27.30 40.48
CA PHE A 384 -4.49 -27.09 39.16
C PHE A 384 -2.96 -26.97 39.23
N VAL A 385 -2.44 -26.20 40.21
CA VAL A 385 -0.98 -26.06 40.39
C VAL A 385 -0.37 -27.41 40.78
N LYS A 386 -1.00 -28.16 41.69
CA LYS A 386 -0.52 -29.48 42.11
C LYS A 386 -0.46 -30.47 40.94
N GLU A 387 -1.53 -30.55 40.14
CA GLU A 387 -1.60 -31.42 38.97
C GLU A 387 -0.52 -31.11 37.94
N ASN A 388 -0.27 -29.82 37.65
CA ASN A 388 0.75 -29.41 36.70
C ASN A 388 2.18 -29.73 37.18
N VAL A 389 2.42 -29.69 38.50
CA VAL A 389 3.75 -29.96 39.08
C VAL A 389 4.01 -31.46 39.28
N ALA A 390 2.97 -32.26 39.51
CA ALA A 390 3.07 -33.69 39.81
C ALA A 390 3.91 -34.48 38.79
N ALA A 391 3.81 -34.12 37.50
CA ALA A 391 4.57 -34.75 36.42
C ALA A 391 6.10 -34.61 36.58
N PHE A 392 6.57 -33.56 37.26
CA PHE A 392 8.00 -33.28 37.44
C PHE A 392 8.55 -33.83 38.75
N VAL A 393 7.70 -33.99 39.77
CA VAL A 393 8.09 -34.58 41.07
C VAL A 393 8.63 -36.00 40.88
N ASN A 394 7.94 -36.81 40.09
CA ASN A 394 8.29 -38.21 39.83
C ASN A 394 9.24 -38.41 38.64
N MET A 395 9.72 -37.33 38.01
CA MET A 395 10.57 -37.42 36.82
C MET A 395 12.01 -37.79 37.19
N THR A 396 12.67 -38.61 36.36
CA THR A 396 14.09 -38.94 36.56
C THR A 396 14.97 -37.69 36.40
N PRO A 397 16.08 -37.56 37.16
CA PRO A 397 16.99 -36.42 37.05
C PRO A 397 17.43 -36.12 35.63
N GLU A 398 17.83 -37.13 34.86
CA GLU A 398 18.37 -36.94 33.51
C GLU A 398 17.32 -36.35 32.55
N THR A 399 16.06 -36.81 32.67
CA THR A 399 14.96 -36.28 31.86
C THR A 399 14.61 -34.86 32.29
N PHE A 400 14.56 -34.61 33.60
CA PHE A 400 14.27 -33.30 34.16
C PHE A 400 15.33 -32.27 33.74
N SER A 401 16.62 -32.60 33.75
CA SER A 401 17.69 -31.72 33.27
C SER A 401 17.47 -31.28 31.82
N GLY A 402 17.00 -32.17 30.94
CA GLY A 402 16.68 -31.84 29.54
C GLY A 402 15.48 -30.91 29.39
N VAL A 403 14.43 -31.12 30.20
CA VAL A 403 13.24 -30.25 30.24
C VAL A 403 13.61 -28.87 30.79
N TYR A 404 14.31 -28.84 31.92
CA TYR A 404 14.81 -27.65 32.58
C TYR A 404 15.68 -26.81 31.64
N ALA A 405 16.64 -27.41 30.96
CA ALA A 405 17.52 -26.71 30.01
C ALA A 405 16.74 -26.00 28.89
N ASN A 406 15.69 -26.62 28.36
CA ASN A 406 14.84 -25.99 27.34
C ASN A 406 14.02 -24.82 27.91
N ALA A 407 13.39 -24.98 29.08
CA ALA A 407 12.64 -23.90 29.71
C ALA A 407 13.54 -22.70 30.07
N ILE A 408 14.77 -22.96 30.56
CA ILE A 408 15.78 -21.92 30.84
C ILE A 408 16.17 -21.17 29.58
N LYS A 409 16.40 -21.88 28.47
CA LYS A 409 16.79 -21.29 27.19
C LYS A 409 15.73 -20.32 26.67
N GLU A 410 14.48 -20.75 26.61
CA GLU A 410 13.37 -19.94 26.05
C GLU A 410 13.00 -18.75 26.96
N THR A 411 13.26 -18.85 28.27
CA THR A 411 13.05 -17.76 29.24
C THR A 411 14.29 -16.90 29.47
N HIS A 412 15.44 -17.21 28.86
CA HIS A 412 16.72 -16.54 29.15
C HIS A 412 16.64 -15.03 28.96
N TRP A 413 15.86 -14.55 27.99
CA TRP A 413 15.70 -13.12 27.72
C TRP A 413 15.10 -12.35 28.91
N LEU A 414 14.32 -12.99 29.79
CA LEU A 414 13.80 -12.38 31.02
C LEU A 414 14.90 -12.12 32.07
N SER A 415 16.10 -12.68 31.92
CA SER A 415 17.23 -12.38 32.79
C SER A 415 17.76 -10.95 32.58
N TYR A 416 17.69 -10.45 31.35
CA TYR A 416 18.07 -9.08 31.03
C TYR A 416 17.05 -8.12 31.65
N GLN A 417 17.51 -7.28 32.59
CA GLN A 417 16.66 -6.35 33.33
C GLN A 417 15.85 -5.44 32.41
N ASN A 418 16.46 -4.99 31.31
CA ASN A 418 15.85 -4.09 30.35
C ASN A 418 14.74 -4.76 29.51
N TYR A 419 14.82 -6.07 29.25
CA TYR A 419 13.73 -6.81 28.60
C TYR A 419 12.62 -7.16 29.58
N ALA A 420 12.97 -7.61 30.79
CA ALA A 420 12.01 -7.91 31.84
C ALA A 420 11.19 -6.67 32.22
N ALA A 421 11.81 -5.49 32.32
CA ALA A 421 11.13 -4.24 32.66
C ALA A 421 9.96 -3.91 31.72
N VAL A 422 10.01 -4.33 30.44
CA VAL A 422 8.94 -4.09 29.46
C VAL A 422 7.67 -4.89 29.79
N VAL A 423 7.82 -6.13 30.28
CA VAL A 423 6.73 -7.11 30.50
C VAL A 423 6.45 -7.43 31.97
N SER A 424 7.20 -6.82 32.89
CA SER A 424 7.06 -6.95 34.35
C SER A 424 7.06 -5.57 35.02
N GLY A 425 6.68 -4.53 34.28
CA GLY A 425 6.55 -3.16 34.78
C GLY A 425 5.16 -2.84 35.31
N SER A 426 4.96 -1.60 35.76
CA SER A 426 3.69 -1.14 36.34
C SER A 426 3.28 0.26 35.87
N THR A 427 3.86 0.77 34.77
CA THR A 427 3.63 2.12 34.24
C THR A 427 2.21 2.31 33.70
N PHE A 428 1.60 1.24 33.20
CA PHE A 428 0.21 1.17 32.73
C PHE A 428 -0.28 -0.29 32.78
N ARG A 429 -1.59 -0.51 32.60
CA ARG A 429 -2.22 -1.84 32.66
C ARG A 429 -2.61 -2.30 31.26
N THR A 430 -2.70 -3.61 31.03
CA THR A 430 -3.28 -4.14 29.77
C THR A 430 -4.71 -3.64 29.56
N ASP A 431 -5.44 -3.48 30.66
CA ASP A 431 -6.80 -2.98 30.76
C ASP A 431 -7.01 -1.63 30.06
N ASP A 432 -5.99 -0.77 30.06
CA ASP A 432 -6.04 0.59 29.51
C ASP A 432 -6.35 0.63 28.01
N ILE A 433 -6.07 -0.45 27.27
CA ILE A 433 -6.37 -0.57 25.84
C ILE A 433 -7.87 -0.50 25.57
N ALA A 434 -8.72 -0.91 26.52
CA ALA A 434 -10.16 -0.93 26.31
C ALA A 434 -10.83 0.43 26.28
N SER A 435 -10.15 1.45 26.81
CA SER A 435 -10.63 2.84 26.80
C SER A 435 -10.68 3.48 25.40
N GLY A 436 -10.18 2.80 24.36
CA GLY A 436 -10.06 3.37 23.01
C GLY A 436 -9.02 4.49 22.88
N LYS A 437 -8.34 4.89 23.97
CA LYS A 437 -7.47 6.10 24.05
C LYS A 437 -5.99 5.78 24.26
N THR A 438 -5.63 4.50 24.33
CA THR A 438 -4.26 4.08 24.66
C THR A 438 -3.57 3.55 23.42
N ASP A 439 -2.40 4.11 23.11
CA ASP A 439 -1.56 3.69 22.00
C ASP A 439 -0.29 3.04 22.55
N VAL A 440 0.05 1.84 22.09
CA VAL A 440 1.23 1.08 22.50
C VAL A 440 2.13 0.85 21.29
N PHE A 441 3.34 1.38 21.33
CA PHE A 441 4.37 1.14 20.32
C PHE A 441 5.39 0.14 20.87
N ILE A 442 5.53 -0.99 20.17
CA ILE A 442 6.42 -2.09 20.50
C ILE A 442 7.71 -1.89 19.69
N ASN A 443 8.65 -1.15 20.29
CA ASN A 443 9.91 -0.72 19.69
C ASN A 443 11.02 -1.72 20.01
N ILE A 444 10.93 -2.91 19.41
CA ILE A 444 11.91 -3.99 19.58
C ILE A 444 12.63 -4.16 18.26
N ASP A 445 13.95 -3.91 18.24
CA ASP A 445 14.72 -4.00 17.01
C ASP A 445 14.74 -5.40 16.39
N LEU A 446 14.99 -5.45 15.08
CA LEU A 446 14.98 -6.69 14.31
C LEU A 446 15.92 -7.77 14.88
N LYS A 447 17.12 -7.38 15.35
CA LYS A 447 18.09 -8.31 15.94
C LYS A 447 17.53 -8.96 17.21
N THR A 448 16.87 -8.17 18.04
CA THR A 448 16.22 -8.64 19.26
C THR A 448 15.03 -9.53 18.92
N LEU A 449 14.22 -9.19 17.92
CA LEU A 449 13.11 -10.06 17.47
C LEU A 449 13.61 -11.40 16.91
N GLU A 450 14.71 -11.41 16.17
CA GLU A 450 15.30 -12.65 15.63
C GLU A 450 15.84 -13.56 16.73
N THR A 451 16.41 -12.99 17.79
CA THR A 451 17.02 -13.76 18.89
C THR A 451 15.99 -14.13 19.98
N HIS A 452 15.03 -13.25 20.24
CA HIS A 452 14.13 -13.28 21.39
C HIS A 452 12.70 -12.88 21.00
N ALA A 453 12.13 -13.52 19.98
CA ALA A 453 10.76 -13.27 19.52
C ALA A 453 9.72 -13.36 20.65
N GLY A 454 9.96 -14.21 21.66
CA GLY A 454 9.12 -14.38 22.85
C GLY A 454 8.75 -13.07 23.55
N LEU A 455 9.65 -12.08 23.58
CA LEU A 455 9.37 -10.77 24.16
C LEU A 455 8.18 -10.09 23.46
N ALA A 456 8.22 -9.97 22.13
CA ALA A 456 7.14 -9.34 21.38
C ALA A 456 5.86 -10.19 21.37
N ARG A 457 5.99 -11.52 21.33
CA ARG A 457 4.85 -12.45 21.40
C ARG A 457 4.07 -12.29 22.70
N VAL A 458 4.77 -12.24 23.83
CA VAL A 458 4.16 -12.00 25.15
C VAL A 458 3.43 -10.66 25.16
N VAL A 459 4.04 -9.60 24.63
CA VAL A 459 3.41 -8.28 24.60
C VAL A 459 2.11 -8.29 23.78
N ILE A 460 2.18 -8.77 22.54
CA ILE A 460 1.02 -8.80 21.62
C ILE A 460 -0.07 -9.75 22.14
N GLY A 461 0.32 -10.94 22.60
CA GLY A 461 -0.59 -11.93 23.16
C GLY A 461 -1.34 -11.39 24.38
N SER A 462 -0.63 -10.72 25.29
CA SER A 462 -1.24 -10.14 26.50
C SER A 462 -2.32 -9.13 26.15
N PHE A 463 -2.07 -8.22 25.20
CA PHE A 463 -3.10 -7.25 24.78
C PHE A 463 -4.25 -7.90 24.02
N LEU A 464 -3.98 -8.89 23.17
CA LEU A 464 -5.06 -9.61 22.48
C LEU A 464 -5.96 -10.33 23.49
N ASN A 465 -5.39 -11.11 24.42
CA ASN A 465 -6.19 -11.83 25.40
C ASN A 465 -6.89 -10.91 26.41
N ALA A 466 -6.25 -9.81 26.82
CA ALA A 466 -6.92 -8.82 27.66
C ALA A 466 -8.18 -8.23 26.98
N ILE A 467 -8.17 -8.08 25.65
CA ILE A 467 -9.36 -7.67 24.89
C ILE A 467 -10.37 -8.81 24.76
N TYR A 468 -9.90 -10.04 24.52
CA TYR A 468 -10.77 -11.22 24.42
C TYR A 468 -11.58 -11.47 25.69
N ASN A 469 -10.92 -11.44 26.85
CA ASN A 469 -11.55 -11.71 28.13
C ASN A 469 -12.66 -10.71 28.45
N ARG A 470 -12.65 -9.51 27.85
CA ARG A 470 -13.70 -8.50 28.03
C ARG A 470 -14.99 -8.80 27.27
N ASP A 471 -15.02 -9.82 26.42
CA ASP A 471 -16.19 -10.25 25.66
C ASP A 471 -16.91 -9.11 24.91
N GLY A 472 -16.13 -8.20 24.31
CA GLY A 472 -16.65 -7.07 23.53
C GLY A 472 -16.94 -5.81 24.34
N ALA A 473 -16.71 -5.79 25.66
CA ALA A 473 -16.76 -4.59 26.49
C ALA A 473 -15.57 -3.66 26.23
N MET A 474 -15.56 -3.02 25.05
CA MET A 474 -14.50 -2.14 24.54
C MET A 474 -15.10 -0.83 24.01
N GLU A 475 -14.45 0.31 24.30
CA GLU A 475 -14.77 1.57 23.63
C GLU A 475 -14.13 1.60 22.23
N GLY A 476 -14.95 1.37 21.19
CA GLY A 476 -14.50 1.40 19.80
C GLY A 476 -13.75 0.12 19.40
N ARG A 477 -12.58 0.26 18.76
CA ARG A 477 -11.76 -0.86 18.27
C ARG A 477 -10.28 -0.65 18.56
N ALA A 478 -9.59 -1.75 18.79
CA ALA A 478 -8.14 -1.80 18.89
C ALA A 478 -7.53 -2.28 17.57
N LEU A 479 -6.69 -1.45 16.95
CA LEU A 479 -5.94 -1.80 15.74
C LEU A 479 -4.56 -2.33 16.13
N PHE A 480 -4.29 -3.58 15.74
CA PHE A 480 -2.97 -4.19 15.79
C PHE A 480 -2.31 -4.04 14.42
N LEU A 481 -1.37 -3.11 14.32
CA LEU A 481 -0.61 -2.80 13.14
C LEU A 481 0.77 -3.46 13.26
N LEU A 482 0.87 -4.67 12.71
CA LEU A 482 1.99 -5.57 12.96
C LEU A 482 2.94 -5.56 11.76
N ASP A 483 3.96 -4.70 11.82
CA ASP A 483 5.00 -4.65 10.80
C ASP A 483 5.96 -5.84 10.95
N GLU A 484 6.36 -6.43 9.82
CA GLU A 484 7.26 -7.58 9.75
C GLU A 484 6.87 -8.76 10.68
N ILE A 485 5.57 -9.05 10.77
CA ILE A 485 4.99 -10.04 11.71
C ILE A 485 5.56 -11.45 11.54
N ALA A 486 6.12 -11.79 10.37
CA ALA A 486 6.77 -13.07 10.11
C ALA A 486 7.88 -13.41 11.12
N ARG A 487 8.52 -12.39 11.73
CA ARG A 487 9.55 -12.55 12.78
C ARG A 487 8.99 -13.09 14.08
N LEU A 488 7.69 -12.93 14.31
CA LEU A 488 7.03 -13.51 15.46
C LEU A 488 6.76 -15.01 15.28
N GLY A 489 6.92 -15.61 14.10
CA GLY A 489 6.57 -17.03 13.92
C GLY A 489 5.10 -17.35 14.21
N TYR A 490 4.79 -18.63 14.40
CA TYR A 490 3.42 -19.08 14.63
C TYR A 490 2.90 -18.59 15.99
N MET A 491 1.68 -18.04 16.00
CA MET A 491 0.96 -17.68 17.21
C MET A 491 -0.52 -18.05 17.04
N ARG A 492 -0.99 -19.00 17.84
CA ARG A 492 -2.40 -19.46 17.82
C ARG A 492 -3.40 -18.32 18.06
N ILE A 493 -3.07 -17.38 18.95
CA ILE A 493 -3.94 -16.24 19.27
C ILE A 493 -4.22 -15.33 18.05
N LEU A 494 -3.30 -15.27 17.08
CA LEU A 494 -3.54 -14.52 15.85
C LEU A 494 -4.57 -15.21 14.95
N GLU A 495 -4.61 -16.55 14.93
CA GLU A 495 -5.64 -17.30 14.21
C GLU A 495 -7.01 -17.15 14.89
N THR A 496 -7.05 -17.19 16.22
CA THR A 496 -8.26 -16.88 16.98
C THR A 496 -8.75 -15.46 16.69
N ALA A 497 -7.83 -14.48 16.67
CA ALA A 497 -8.08 -13.09 16.28
C ALA A 497 -8.62 -12.97 14.86
N ARG A 498 -8.07 -13.73 13.90
CA ARG A 498 -8.57 -13.77 12.52
C ARG A 498 -10.04 -14.21 12.44
N ASP A 499 -10.40 -15.25 13.17
CA ASP A 499 -11.70 -15.91 13.03
C ASP A 499 -12.80 -15.22 13.85
N ALA A 500 -12.45 -14.71 15.03
CA ALA A 500 -13.42 -14.17 15.98
C ALA A 500 -13.12 -12.73 16.46
N GLY A 501 -11.96 -12.17 16.15
CA GLY A 501 -11.50 -10.90 16.73
C GLY A 501 -12.42 -9.71 16.45
N ARG A 502 -13.13 -9.71 15.31
CA ARG A 502 -14.07 -8.64 14.94
C ARG A 502 -15.12 -8.37 16.02
N LYS A 503 -15.74 -9.41 16.59
CA LYS A 503 -16.81 -9.23 17.60
C LYS A 503 -16.29 -8.70 18.94
N TYR A 504 -14.99 -8.90 19.23
CA TYR A 504 -14.32 -8.37 20.42
C TYR A 504 -13.71 -6.97 20.21
N GLY A 505 -13.90 -6.36 19.03
CA GLY A 505 -13.33 -5.06 18.71
C GLY A 505 -11.85 -5.10 18.30
N ILE A 506 -11.32 -6.27 17.92
CA ILE A 506 -9.94 -6.42 17.43
C ILE A 506 -9.93 -6.23 15.91
N THR A 507 -8.96 -5.45 15.44
CA THR A 507 -8.67 -5.31 14.00
C THR A 507 -7.18 -5.54 13.76
N LEU A 508 -6.83 -6.49 12.91
CA LEU A 508 -5.45 -6.78 12.53
C LEU A 508 -5.11 -6.14 11.18
N THR A 509 -3.98 -5.45 11.09
CA THR A 509 -3.32 -5.12 9.83
C THR A 509 -1.92 -5.71 9.85
N MET A 510 -1.75 -6.82 9.14
CA MET A 510 -0.50 -7.58 9.13
C MET A 510 0.32 -7.28 7.89
N ILE A 511 1.60 -6.99 8.07
CA ILE A 511 2.50 -6.60 6.98
C ILE A 511 3.59 -7.66 6.79
N TYR A 512 3.65 -8.22 5.58
CA TYR A 512 4.61 -9.22 5.15
C TYR A 512 5.46 -8.70 3.99
N GLN A 513 6.68 -9.22 3.82
CA GLN A 513 7.52 -8.95 2.64
C GLN A 513 7.03 -9.73 1.42
N SER A 514 6.56 -10.96 1.63
CA SER A 514 6.15 -11.87 0.57
C SER A 514 5.09 -12.87 1.06
N ILE A 515 4.40 -13.51 0.12
CA ILE A 515 3.51 -14.65 0.42
C ILE A 515 4.32 -15.81 1.03
N GLY A 516 5.57 -15.98 0.62
CA GLY A 516 6.48 -17.00 1.14
C GLY A 516 6.66 -16.91 2.66
N GLN A 517 6.86 -15.69 3.19
CA GLN A 517 6.96 -15.49 4.64
C GLN A 517 5.69 -15.95 5.37
N LEU A 518 4.50 -15.59 4.88
CA LEU A 518 3.24 -16.04 5.48
C LEU A 518 3.12 -17.58 5.47
N ARG A 519 3.47 -18.22 4.34
CA ARG A 519 3.45 -19.69 4.22
C ARG A 519 4.41 -20.36 5.18
N GLU A 520 5.61 -19.81 5.34
CA GLU A 520 6.60 -20.32 6.27
C GLU A 520 6.14 -20.22 7.73
N THR A 521 5.52 -19.09 8.11
CA THR A 521 5.02 -18.85 9.47
C THR A 521 3.95 -19.87 9.89
N TYR A 522 3.02 -20.23 9.00
CA TYR A 522 1.85 -21.05 9.35
C TYR A 522 1.92 -22.50 8.85
N GLY A 523 3.05 -22.96 8.33
CA GLY A 523 3.23 -24.38 7.99
C GLY A 523 2.71 -24.79 6.60
N GLY A 524 2.75 -23.88 5.62
CA GLY A 524 2.53 -24.20 4.20
C GLY A 524 1.32 -23.53 3.57
N ARG A 525 0.96 -23.99 2.36
CA ARG A 525 -0.06 -23.35 1.52
C ARG A 525 -1.45 -23.42 2.15
N ASP A 526 -1.86 -24.58 2.65
CA ASP A 526 -3.23 -24.81 3.12
C ASP A 526 -3.57 -23.98 4.36
N ALA A 527 -2.65 -23.91 5.32
CA ALA A 527 -2.81 -23.06 6.50
C ALA A 527 -2.82 -21.57 6.14
N SER A 528 -1.96 -21.14 5.22
CA SER A 528 -1.92 -19.74 4.76
C SER A 528 -3.19 -19.33 3.99
N SER A 529 -3.86 -20.24 3.29
CA SER A 529 -5.09 -19.96 2.53
C SER A 529 -6.21 -19.38 3.43
N LYS A 530 -6.32 -19.86 4.67
CA LYS A 530 -7.30 -19.35 5.65
C LYS A 530 -7.16 -17.85 5.90
N TRP A 531 -5.93 -17.33 5.85
CA TRP A 531 -5.67 -15.89 5.96
C TRP A 531 -6.14 -15.12 4.72
N PHE A 532 -5.97 -15.69 3.54
CA PHE A 532 -6.45 -15.07 2.29
C PHE A 532 -7.98 -15.05 2.20
N GLU A 533 -8.65 -16.05 2.77
CA GLU A 533 -10.12 -16.19 2.81
C GLU A 533 -10.76 -15.26 3.86
N SER A 534 -10.08 -15.09 5.00
CA SER A 534 -10.64 -14.32 6.12
C SER A 534 -10.36 -12.82 6.03
N ALA A 535 -9.27 -12.38 5.40
CA ALA A 535 -8.91 -10.96 5.31
C ALA A 535 -9.96 -10.16 4.51
N SER A 536 -10.36 -9.01 5.04
CA SER A 536 -11.33 -8.11 4.38
C SER A 536 -10.73 -7.48 3.12
N TRP A 537 -9.44 -7.17 3.18
CA TRP A 537 -8.70 -6.66 2.04
C TRP A 537 -7.25 -7.16 2.06
N ILE A 538 -6.68 -7.34 0.87
CA ILE A 538 -5.30 -7.79 0.69
C ILE A 538 -4.62 -6.91 -0.33
N SER A 539 -3.51 -6.27 0.04
CA SER A 539 -2.72 -5.40 -0.83
C SER A 539 -1.42 -6.05 -1.26
N PHE A 540 -1.05 -5.86 -2.53
CA PHE A 540 0.21 -6.27 -3.14
C PHE A 540 0.92 -5.07 -3.76
N ALA A 541 2.19 -4.86 -3.41
CA ALA A 541 3.06 -3.85 -4.01
C ALA A 541 4.52 -4.30 -4.08
N ALA A 542 5.32 -3.66 -4.94
CA ALA A 542 6.75 -3.94 -5.08
C ALA A 542 7.05 -5.45 -5.16
N ILE A 543 6.35 -6.14 -6.06
CA ILE A 543 6.45 -7.60 -6.22
C ILE A 543 7.63 -7.93 -7.13
N ASN A 544 8.57 -8.70 -6.61
CA ASN A 544 9.75 -9.16 -7.35
C ASN A 544 9.72 -10.67 -7.65
N ASP A 545 8.85 -11.42 -6.98
CA ASP A 545 8.74 -12.88 -7.12
C ASP A 545 7.78 -13.26 -8.28
N PRO A 546 8.25 -14.01 -9.29
CA PRO A 546 7.41 -14.46 -10.40
C PRO A 546 6.20 -15.29 -9.97
N GLU A 547 6.31 -16.14 -8.95
CA GLU A 547 5.16 -16.95 -8.50
C GLU A 547 4.04 -16.08 -7.93
N THR A 548 4.41 -15.08 -7.13
CA THR A 548 3.48 -14.08 -6.59
C THR A 548 2.85 -13.26 -7.71
N ALA A 549 3.62 -12.89 -8.75
CA ALA A 549 3.09 -12.20 -9.92
C ALA A 549 2.09 -13.05 -10.71
N ASP A 550 2.37 -14.34 -10.89
CA ASP A 550 1.47 -15.32 -11.51
C ASP A 550 0.18 -15.47 -10.70
N TYR A 551 0.28 -15.55 -9.37
CA TYR A 551 -0.86 -15.59 -8.47
C TYR A 551 -1.73 -14.34 -8.59
N ILE A 552 -1.13 -13.14 -8.59
CA ILE A 552 -1.85 -11.87 -8.74
C ILE A 552 -2.54 -11.79 -10.11
N SER A 553 -1.85 -12.15 -11.19
CA SER A 553 -2.41 -12.20 -12.55
C SER A 553 -3.62 -13.12 -12.62
N ARG A 554 -3.51 -14.34 -12.07
CA ARG A 554 -4.63 -15.30 -12.02
C ARG A 554 -5.79 -14.79 -11.18
N ARG A 555 -5.52 -14.20 -10.01
CA ARG A 555 -6.53 -13.63 -9.11
C ARG A 555 -7.26 -12.42 -9.72
N CYS A 556 -6.58 -11.65 -10.57
CA CYS A 556 -7.19 -10.57 -11.34
C CYS A 556 -8.15 -11.05 -12.43
N GLY A 557 -8.02 -12.31 -12.88
CA GLY A 557 -8.90 -12.93 -13.87
C GLY A 557 -8.55 -12.61 -15.33
N MET A 558 -9.36 -13.18 -16.23
CA MET A 558 -9.21 -13.09 -17.68
C MET A 558 -10.22 -12.10 -18.27
N THR A 559 -9.81 -11.41 -19.33
CA THR A 559 -10.63 -10.48 -20.09
C THR A 559 -10.56 -10.81 -21.58
N THR A 560 -11.63 -10.50 -22.31
CA THR A 560 -11.69 -10.66 -23.76
C THR A 560 -11.16 -9.41 -24.42
N VAL A 561 -10.19 -9.56 -25.32
CA VAL A 561 -9.63 -8.45 -26.09
C VAL A 561 -9.85 -8.63 -27.58
N GLU A 562 -10.11 -7.53 -28.28
CA GLU A 562 -10.17 -7.46 -29.73
C GLU A 562 -8.78 -7.15 -30.29
N ILE A 563 -8.26 -8.05 -31.11
CA ILE A 563 -6.97 -7.95 -31.80
C ILE A 563 -7.27 -7.67 -33.27
N ASP A 564 -6.77 -6.53 -33.77
CA ASP A 564 -6.78 -6.23 -35.20
C ASP A 564 -5.64 -7.01 -35.88
N GLN A 565 -5.99 -7.98 -36.70
CA GLN A 565 -5.04 -8.67 -37.56
C GLN A 565 -5.06 -8.01 -38.93
N VAL A 566 -3.94 -7.38 -39.30
CA VAL A 566 -3.76 -6.76 -40.61
C VAL A 566 -2.86 -7.65 -41.45
N SER A 567 -3.44 -8.35 -42.42
CA SER A 567 -2.67 -9.05 -43.44
C SER A 567 -2.45 -8.14 -44.64
N ARG A 568 -1.21 -8.08 -45.12
CA ARG A 568 -0.84 -7.39 -46.36
C ARG A 568 -0.26 -8.43 -47.30
N SER A 569 -0.92 -8.66 -48.43
CA SER A 569 -0.34 -9.42 -49.54
C SER A 569 0.15 -8.45 -50.61
N PHE A 570 1.36 -8.70 -51.10
CA PHE A 570 1.93 -7.97 -52.23
C PHE A 570 1.90 -8.89 -53.45
N GLN A 571 1.17 -8.47 -54.48
CA GLN A 571 1.20 -9.10 -55.80
C GLN A 571 1.67 -8.08 -56.84
N SER A 572 2.19 -8.56 -57.97
CA SER A 572 2.80 -7.74 -59.03
C SER A 572 1.86 -6.68 -59.66
N ARG A 573 0.55 -6.72 -59.37
CA ARG A 573 -0.48 -5.77 -59.83
C ARG A 573 -1.15 -4.93 -58.73
N GLY A 574 -0.70 -5.00 -57.47
CA GLY A 574 -1.24 -4.17 -56.40
C GLY A 574 -1.07 -4.76 -54.99
N SER A 575 -1.23 -3.91 -53.98
CA SER A 575 -1.27 -4.30 -52.57
C SER A 575 -2.73 -4.45 -52.13
N SER A 576 -3.08 -5.63 -51.60
CA SER A 576 -4.35 -5.83 -50.91
C SER A 576 -4.13 -5.81 -49.40
N ARG A 577 -4.98 -5.06 -48.68
CA ARG A 577 -4.95 -4.95 -47.21
C ARG A 577 -6.26 -5.47 -46.65
N THR A 578 -6.21 -6.65 -46.03
CA THR A 578 -7.35 -7.20 -45.29
C THR A 578 -7.18 -6.89 -43.82
N ARG A 579 -8.25 -6.40 -43.17
CA ARG A 579 -8.32 -6.20 -41.72
C ARG A 579 -9.35 -7.17 -41.16
N SER A 580 -8.92 -8.11 -40.33
CA SER A 580 -9.81 -8.98 -39.55
C SER A 580 -9.71 -8.63 -38.07
N LYS A 581 -10.82 -8.77 -37.36
CA LYS A 581 -10.91 -8.55 -35.91
C LYS A 581 -11.12 -9.89 -35.24
N GLN A 582 -10.18 -10.28 -34.39
CA GLN A 582 -10.26 -11.54 -33.63
C GLN A 582 -10.45 -11.25 -32.15
N LEU A 583 -11.33 -12.01 -31.49
CA LEU A 583 -11.45 -12.00 -30.04
C LEU A 583 -10.47 -13.01 -29.45
N ALA A 584 -9.72 -12.61 -28.43
CA ALA A 584 -8.74 -13.44 -27.75
C ALA A 584 -8.83 -13.29 -26.22
N ALA A 585 -8.45 -14.33 -25.50
CA ALA A 585 -8.31 -14.29 -24.05
C ALA A 585 -7.00 -13.59 -23.66
N ARG A 586 -7.05 -12.64 -22.72
CA ARG A 586 -5.87 -12.02 -22.13
C ARG A 586 -6.07 -11.89 -20.61
N PRO A 587 -5.05 -12.14 -19.78
CA PRO A 587 -5.11 -11.75 -18.37
C PRO A 587 -5.40 -10.25 -18.21
N LEU A 588 -6.15 -9.88 -17.17
CA LEU A 588 -6.44 -8.48 -16.86
C LEU A 588 -5.14 -7.66 -16.71
N ILE A 589 -4.14 -8.28 -16.10
CA ILE A 589 -2.74 -7.86 -16.03
C ILE A 589 -1.85 -9.09 -16.21
N GLN A 590 -0.83 -9.02 -17.05
CA GLN A 590 0.11 -10.13 -17.23
C GLN A 590 1.10 -10.21 -16.06
N PRO A 591 1.68 -11.39 -15.74
CA PRO A 591 2.65 -11.52 -14.66
C PRO A 591 3.84 -10.56 -14.79
N HIS A 592 4.37 -10.39 -16.01
CA HIS A 592 5.47 -9.46 -16.25
C HIS A 592 5.07 -7.98 -16.09
N GLU A 593 3.79 -7.64 -16.28
CA GLU A 593 3.25 -6.30 -16.03
C GLU A 593 3.15 -6.04 -14.51
N VAL A 594 2.87 -7.08 -13.71
CA VAL A 594 2.90 -7.01 -12.23
C VAL A 594 4.31 -6.75 -11.72
N LEU A 595 5.31 -7.48 -12.22
CA LEU A 595 6.73 -7.30 -11.86
C LEU A 595 7.29 -5.92 -12.24
N ARG A 596 6.68 -5.25 -13.23
CA ARG A 596 7.06 -3.91 -13.70
C ARG A 596 6.19 -2.78 -13.14
N MET A 597 5.30 -3.09 -12.20
CA MET A 597 4.52 -2.05 -11.53
C MET A 597 5.43 -1.04 -10.84
N ARG A 598 5.02 0.22 -10.84
CA ARG A 598 5.77 1.27 -10.13
C ARG A 598 5.73 1.02 -8.62
N ALA A 599 6.80 1.40 -7.92
CA ALA A 599 6.93 1.19 -6.47
C ALA A 599 5.87 1.96 -5.63
N ASP A 600 5.27 3.01 -6.19
CA ASP A 600 4.18 3.79 -5.58
C ASP A 600 2.78 3.31 -5.99
N GLU A 601 2.68 2.16 -6.63
CA GLU A 601 1.44 1.52 -7.06
C GLU A 601 1.18 0.21 -6.31
N GLN A 602 -0.09 -0.17 -6.20
CA GLN A 602 -0.51 -1.43 -5.58
C GLN A 602 -1.75 -2.01 -6.25
N ILE A 603 -1.96 -3.31 -6.05
CA ILE A 603 -3.22 -4.01 -6.35
C ILE A 603 -3.84 -4.48 -5.04
N VAL A 604 -5.09 -4.11 -4.82
CA VAL A 604 -5.89 -4.45 -3.64
C VAL A 604 -7.04 -5.35 -4.05
N PHE A 605 -7.19 -6.46 -3.34
CA PHE A 605 -8.30 -7.39 -3.49
C PHE A 605 -9.25 -7.27 -2.30
N THR A 606 -10.55 -7.31 -2.57
CA THR A 606 -11.62 -7.44 -1.57
C THR A 606 -12.59 -8.52 -2.02
N ALA A 607 -13.23 -9.21 -1.10
CA ALA A 607 -14.18 -10.27 -1.44
C ALA A 607 -15.38 -9.72 -2.24
N GLY A 608 -15.80 -10.43 -3.28
CA GLY A 608 -16.98 -10.08 -4.09
C GLY A 608 -16.87 -8.85 -4.98
N ASN A 609 -15.70 -8.20 -5.07
CA ASN A 609 -15.50 -7.00 -5.87
C ASN A 609 -14.35 -7.16 -6.88
N PRO A 610 -14.35 -6.41 -7.99
CA PRO A 610 -13.23 -6.40 -8.93
C PRO A 610 -11.91 -5.96 -8.26
N PRO A 611 -10.74 -6.35 -8.77
CA PRO A 611 -9.46 -5.91 -8.21
C PRO A 611 -9.31 -4.40 -8.34
N LEU A 612 -8.77 -3.76 -7.31
CA LEU A 612 -8.48 -2.33 -7.30
C LEU A 612 -6.99 -2.11 -7.57
N ARG A 613 -6.67 -1.42 -8.66
CA ARG A 613 -5.32 -0.88 -8.89
C ARG A 613 -5.32 0.58 -8.44
N CYS A 614 -4.43 0.96 -7.54
CA CYS A 614 -4.41 2.33 -7.00
C CYS A 614 -3.01 2.77 -6.55
N GLY A 615 -2.86 4.07 -6.26
CA GLY A 615 -1.62 4.60 -5.69
C GLY A 615 -1.47 4.26 -4.20
N ARG A 616 -0.24 4.31 -3.71
CA ARG A 616 0.10 4.17 -2.28
C ARG A 616 0.11 5.52 -1.59
N ALA A 617 -0.37 5.58 -0.35
CA ALA A 617 -0.46 6.81 0.44
C ALA A 617 0.87 7.16 1.13
N ILE A 618 1.91 7.45 0.36
CA ILE A 618 3.25 7.77 0.87
C ILE A 618 3.21 9.13 1.61
N TRP A 619 3.44 9.13 2.92
CA TRP A 619 3.20 10.30 3.78
C TRP A 619 3.98 11.56 3.37
N PHE A 620 5.23 11.44 2.93
CA PHE A 620 6.06 12.61 2.58
C PHE A 620 5.62 13.31 1.29
N ARG A 621 4.73 12.70 0.50
CA ARG A 621 4.11 13.31 -0.69
C ARG A 621 2.90 14.17 -0.32
N ARG A 622 2.41 14.05 0.91
CA ARG A 622 1.13 14.56 1.38
C ARG A 622 1.32 15.72 2.35
N LYS A 623 0.88 16.91 1.98
CA LYS A 623 1.00 18.11 2.84
C LYS A 623 0.31 17.92 4.18
N ASP A 624 -0.88 17.31 4.17
CA ASP A 624 -1.70 16.96 5.34
C ASP A 624 -0.99 16.03 6.33
N MET A 625 -0.06 15.18 5.87
CA MET A 625 0.70 14.28 6.75
C MET A 625 2.06 14.85 7.14
N THR A 626 2.75 15.56 6.23
CA THR A 626 4.06 16.16 6.52
C THR A 626 4.04 17.17 7.67
N THR A 627 2.90 17.81 7.92
CA THR A 627 2.73 18.74 9.06
C THR A 627 2.58 18.02 10.40
N CYS A 628 2.11 16.78 10.39
CA CYS A 628 1.86 15.96 11.58
C CYS A 628 3.07 15.08 11.95
N VAL A 629 3.92 14.77 10.98
CA VAL A 629 5.02 13.82 11.09
C VAL A 629 6.33 14.54 11.42
N LYS A 630 7.01 14.11 12.49
CA LYS A 630 8.40 14.54 12.76
C LYS A 630 9.37 13.90 11.76
N LEU A 631 10.50 14.56 11.51
CA LEU A 631 11.55 14.04 10.63
C LEU A 631 12.00 12.64 11.07
N SER A 632 12.12 11.74 10.09
CA SER A 632 12.71 10.41 10.26
C SER A 632 14.17 10.54 10.70
N ARG A 633 14.67 9.54 11.43
CA ARG A 633 16.10 9.42 11.77
C ARG A 633 16.95 9.01 10.56
N PHE A 634 16.32 8.46 9.52
CA PHE A 634 16.93 7.94 8.29
C PHE A 634 16.52 8.74 7.07
#